data_AF-A0A5C7M139-F1
#
_entry.id   AF-A0A5C7M139-F1
#
_cell.length_a   1.000
_cell.length_b   1.000
_cell.length_c   1.000
_cell.angle_alpha   90.00
_cell.angle_beta   90.00
_cell.angle_gamma   90.00
#
_symmetry.space_group_name_H-M   'P 1'
#
loop_
_entity.id
_entity.type
_entity.pdbx_description
1 polymer ?
#
loop_
_entity_poly.entity_id
_entity_poly.type
_entity_poly.pdbx_seq_one_letter_code
_entity_poly.pdbx_strand_id
1 'polypeptide(L)'
;LPTGPEDAEWRAIWRAVLSAGFELDRRSDVQGIYHRQVGLYADLLSGGQESGVFRLLHPARDIAMTLMSMEDYFGYRIAARDPDLSRTTALRLMRQYAELVVGVPLPEID
;
A
#
# COMPACT_ATOMS: atom_id res chain seq x y z
N LEU A 1 -5.89 2.45 -2.42
CA LEU A 1 -6.06 2.02 -3.83
C LEU A 1 -7.12 2.85 -4.57
N PRO A 2 -6.87 3.31 -5.80
CA PRO A 2 -7.83 4.08 -6.60
C PRO A 2 -9.10 3.28 -6.89
N THR A 3 -10.24 3.95 -6.86
CA THR A 3 -11.58 3.40 -7.18
C THR A 3 -11.70 2.95 -8.65
N GLY A 4 -10.89 3.54 -9.53
CA GLY A 4 -10.79 3.20 -10.94
C GLY A 4 -9.77 4.10 -11.64
N PRO A 5 -9.63 4.01 -12.97
CA PRO A 5 -8.59 4.74 -13.71
C PRO A 5 -8.75 6.27 -13.65
N GLU A 6 -9.98 6.74 -13.41
CA GLU A 6 -10.34 8.17 -13.33
C GLU A 6 -10.36 8.72 -11.89
N ASP A 7 -9.89 7.96 -10.91
CA ASP A 7 -9.86 8.38 -9.50
C ASP A 7 -9.12 9.72 -9.34
N ALA A 8 -9.87 10.76 -8.98
CA ALA A 8 -9.39 12.14 -8.98
C ALA A 8 -8.35 12.40 -7.89
N GLU A 9 -8.53 11.79 -6.73
CA GLU A 9 -7.63 11.92 -5.58
C GLU A 9 -6.29 11.24 -5.88
N TRP A 10 -6.34 10.00 -6.36
CA TRP A 10 -5.13 9.27 -6.73
C TRP A 10 -4.37 10.00 -7.83
N ARG A 11 -5.06 10.49 -8.87
CA ARG A 11 -4.44 11.28 -9.95
C ARG A 11 -3.84 12.59 -9.45
N ALA A 12 -4.43 13.27 -8.48
CA ALA A 12 -3.88 14.51 -7.94
C ALA A 12 -2.55 14.25 -7.20
N ILE A 13 -2.52 13.23 -6.35
CA ILE A 13 -1.34 12.82 -5.58
C ILE A 13 -0.25 12.31 -6.53
N TRP A 14 -0.59 11.39 -7.42
CA TRP A 14 0.39 10.77 -8.32
C TRP A 14 0.82 11.65 -9.48
N ARG A 15 0.04 12.65 -9.92
CA ARG A 15 0.54 13.63 -10.90
C ARG A 15 1.77 14.35 -10.38
N ALA A 16 1.78 14.76 -9.11
CA ALA A 16 2.93 15.41 -8.51
C ALA A 16 4.15 14.48 -8.48
N VAL A 17 3.94 13.21 -8.11
CA VAL A 17 5.00 12.17 -8.08
C VAL A 17 5.53 11.85 -9.48
N LEU A 18 4.65 11.60 -10.45
CA LEU A 18 5.01 11.32 -11.85
C LEU A 18 5.66 12.54 -12.52
N SER A 19 5.21 13.76 -12.19
CA SER A 19 5.81 15.00 -12.70
C SER A 19 7.21 15.26 -12.14
N ALA A 20 7.52 14.75 -10.94
CA ALA A 20 8.87 14.82 -10.38
C ALA A 20 9.86 13.93 -11.16
N GLY A 21 9.36 12.95 -11.92
CA GLY A 21 10.15 12.16 -12.86
C GLY A 21 11.38 11.50 -12.21
N PHE A 22 12.55 11.75 -12.80
CA PHE A 22 13.84 11.20 -12.32
C PHE A 22 14.49 12.01 -11.19
N GLU A 23 13.88 13.12 -10.74
CA GLU A 23 14.42 13.96 -9.64
C GLU A 23 13.88 13.55 -8.26
N LEU A 24 13.35 12.33 -8.12
CA LEU A 24 12.82 11.83 -6.85
C LEU A 24 13.88 11.81 -5.73
N ASP A 25 15.16 11.72 -6.07
CA ASP A 25 16.29 11.84 -5.15
C ASP A 25 16.38 13.22 -4.48
N ARG A 26 15.86 14.26 -5.14
CA ARG A 26 15.86 15.66 -4.67
C ARG A 26 14.54 16.11 -4.04
N ARG A 27 13.56 15.21 -3.95
CA ARG A 27 12.21 15.46 -3.44
C ARG A 27 11.99 14.79 -2.09
N SER A 28 12.64 15.33 -1.06
CA SER A 28 12.54 14.84 0.32
C SER A 28 11.11 14.91 0.88
N ASP A 29 10.28 15.81 0.35
CA ASP A 29 8.85 15.90 0.62
C ASP A 29 8.10 14.63 0.18
N VAL A 30 8.38 14.14 -1.03
CA VAL A 30 7.78 12.92 -1.59
C VAL A 30 8.28 11.68 -0.85
N GLN A 31 9.58 11.61 -0.56
CA GLN A 31 10.17 10.54 0.25
C GLN A 31 9.54 10.49 1.66
N GLY A 32 9.31 11.65 2.28
CA GLY A 32 8.69 11.76 3.58
C GLY A 32 7.22 11.32 3.63
N ILE A 33 6.49 11.42 2.51
CA ILE A 33 5.11 10.90 2.40
C ILE A 33 5.12 9.38 2.51
N TYR A 34 5.97 8.71 1.72
CA TYR A 34 6.11 7.24 1.77
C TYR A 34 6.45 6.77 3.18
N HIS A 35 7.45 7.38 3.84
CA HIS A 35 7.85 6.98 5.18
C HIS A 35 6.77 7.20 6.25
N ARG A 36 5.95 8.25 6.13
CA ARG A 36 4.79 8.44 7.02
C ARG A 36 3.75 7.34 6.83
N GLN A 37 3.44 6.97 5.58
CA GLN A 37 2.47 5.90 5.30
C GLN A 37 2.99 4.53 5.78
N VAL A 38 4.27 4.23 5.57
CA VAL A 38 4.92 3.05 6.15
C VAL A 38 4.82 3.05 7.66
N GLY A 39 5.03 4.20 8.32
CA GLY A 39 4.87 4.35 9.76
C GLY A 39 3.46 3.96 10.23
N LEU A 40 2.42 4.48 9.58
CA LEU A 40 1.02 4.17 9.92
C LEU A 40 0.72 2.67 9.82
N TYR A 41 1.18 2.00 8.76
CA TYR A 41 1.02 0.55 8.61
C TYR A 41 1.81 -0.22 9.68
N ALA A 42 3.05 0.19 9.96
CA ALA A 42 3.90 -0.46 10.95
C ALA A 42 3.33 -0.34 12.37
N ASP A 43 2.77 0.82 12.73
CA ASP A 43 2.11 1.06 14.02
C ASP A 43 0.88 0.16 14.19
N LEU A 44 0.05 0.04 13.14
CA LEU A 44 -1.12 -0.85 13.16
C LEU A 44 -0.72 -2.32 13.32
N LEU A 45 0.28 -2.77 12.56
CA LEU A 45 0.79 -4.13 12.64
C LEU A 45 1.39 -4.45 14.02
N SER A 46 2.15 -3.50 14.57
CA SER A 46 2.76 -3.64 15.90
C SER A 46 1.69 -3.69 16.99
N GLY A 47 0.70 -2.79 16.95
CA GLY A 47 -0.44 -2.82 17.88
C GLY A 47 -1.26 -4.12 17.80
N GLY A 48 -1.44 -4.67 16.59
CA GLY A 48 -2.08 -5.97 16.39
C GLY A 48 -1.26 -7.14 16.98
N GLN A 49 0.07 -7.08 16.88
CA GLN A 49 0.95 -8.07 17.50
C GLN A 49 0.95 -7.94 19.03
N GLU A 50 1.04 -6.72 19.56
CA GLU A 50 1.05 -6.44 21.01
C GLU A 50 -0.27 -6.86 21.69
N SER A 51 -1.40 -6.69 20.99
CA SER A 51 -2.71 -7.16 21.46
C SER A 51 -2.94 -8.67 21.25
N GLY A 52 -2.00 -9.38 20.63
CA GLY A 52 -2.09 -10.82 20.36
C GLY A 52 -3.05 -11.19 19.22
N VAL A 53 -3.57 -10.21 18.47
CA VAL A 53 -4.45 -10.44 17.31
C VAL A 53 -3.63 -10.94 16.11
N PHE A 54 -2.42 -10.44 15.94
CA PHE A 54 -1.51 -10.84 14.86
C PHE A 54 -0.29 -11.60 15.38
N ARG A 55 0.22 -12.49 14.53
CA ARG A 55 1.51 -13.16 14.71
C ARG A 55 2.38 -12.86 13.48
N LEU A 56 3.10 -11.74 13.53
CA LEU A 56 3.88 -11.29 12.38
C LEU A 56 5.03 -12.26 12.09
N LEU A 57 5.18 -12.66 10.82
CA LEU A 57 6.30 -13.51 10.38
C LEU A 57 7.61 -12.73 10.17
N HIS A 58 7.49 -11.42 9.99
CA HIS A 58 8.58 -10.50 9.71
C HIS A 58 8.40 -9.20 10.52
N PRO A 59 9.43 -8.34 10.62
CA PRO A 59 9.29 -7.05 11.29
C PRO A 59 8.15 -6.22 10.69
N ALA A 60 7.35 -5.58 11.56
CA ALA A 60 6.18 -4.78 11.15
C ALA A 60 6.53 -3.73 10.08
N ARG A 61 7.70 -3.11 10.19
CA ARG A 61 8.18 -2.12 9.22
C ARG A 61 8.44 -2.72 7.84
N ASP A 62 8.97 -3.94 7.76
CA ASP A 62 9.26 -4.60 6.47
C ASP A 62 7.96 -5.02 5.78
N ILE A 63 7.00 -5.52 6.55
CA ILE A 63 5.65 -5.81 6.07
C ILE A 63 4.97 -4.53 5.56
N ALA A 64 5.03 -3.45 6.34
CA ALA A 64 4.47 -2.15 5.99
C ALA A 64 5.06 -1.58 4.70
N MET A 65 6.39 -1.61 4.55
CA MET A 65 7.06 -1.20 3.30
C MET A 65 6.56 -2.01 2.11
N THR A 66 6.42 -3.33 2.27
CA THR A 66 5.94 -4.21 1.20
C THR A 66 4.49 -3.91 0.81
N LEU A 67 3.59 -3.81 1.80
CA LEU A 67 2.18 -3.48 1.55
C LEU A 67 2.02 -2.11 0.88
N MET A 68 2.78 -1.11 1.33
CA MET A 68 2.76 0.22 0.73
C MET A 68 3.25 0.19 -0.72
N SER A 69 4.33 -0.53 -1.00
CA SER A 69 4.81 -0.71 -2.38
C SER A 69 3.80 -1.43 -3.28
N MET A 70 3.07 -2.43 -2.75
CA MET A 70 1.97 -3.08 -3.47
C MET A 70 0.84 -2.08 -3.75
N GLU A 71 0.43 -1.30 -2.75
CA GLU A 71 -0.63 -0.29 -2.90
C GLU A 71 -0.28 0.74 -3.99
N ASP A 72 0.94 1.26 -3.96
CA ASP A 72 1.43 2.25 -4.92
C ASP A 72 1.45 1.69 -6.35
N TYR A 73 2.08 0.53 -6.53
CA TYR A 73 2.23 -0.05 -7.87
C TYR A 73 0.90 -0.56 -8.43
N PHE A 74 0.04 -1.16 -7.60
CA PHE A 74 -1.29 -1.55 -8.03
C PHE A 74 -2.15 -0.34 -8.37
N GLY A 75 -2.03 0.76 -7.60
CA GLY A 75 -2.67 2.02 -7.94
C GLY A 75 -2.24 2.54 -9.30
N TYR A 76 -0.94 2.50 -9.59
CA TYR A 76 -0.40 2.89 -10.89
C TYR A 76 -0.97 2.05 -12.04
N ARG A 77 -0.99 0.72 -11.88
CA ARG A 77 -1.51 -0.22 -12.90
C ARG A 77 -3.01 -0.04 -13.16
N ILE A 78 -3.81 0.20 -12.10
CA ILE A 78 -5.24 0.55 -12.25
C ILE A 78 -5.40 1.85 -13.04
N ALA A 79 -4.62 2.88 -12.71
CA ALA A 79 -4.64 4.16 -13.42
C ALA A 79 -4.19 4.03 -14.89
N ALA A 80 -3.25 3.13 -15.16
CA ALA A 80 -2.78 2.78 -16.50
C ALA A 80 -3.79 1.94 -17.31
N ARG A 81 -4.98 1.65 -16.75
CA ARG A 81 -6.03 0.84 -17.40
C ARG A 81 -5.55 -0.55 -17.79
N ASP A 82 -4.72 -1.14 -16.93
CA ASP A 82 -4.25 -2.50 -17.13
C ASP A 82 -5.43 -3.49 -17.14
N PRO A 83 -5.57 -4.34 -18.17
CA PRO A 83 -6.78 -5.17 -18.34
C PRO A 83 -6.90 -6.24 -17.25
N ASP A 84 -5.78 -6.70 -16.68
CA ASP A 84 -5.75 -7.78 -15.70
C ASP A 84 -5.74 -7.28 -14.25
N LEU A 85 -5.56 -5.97 -14.04
CA LEU A 85 -5.46 -5.38 -12.70
C LEU A 85 -6.60 -4.39 -12.40
N SER A 86 -7.70 -4.92 -11.87
CA SER A 86 -8.77 -4.13 -11.26
C SER A 86 -8.50 -3.85 -9.78
N ARG A 87 -9.25 -2.89 -9.19
CA ARG A 87 -9.23 -2.63 -7.74
C ARG A 87 -9.55 -3.89 -6.92
N THR A 88 -10.55 -4.66 -7.35
CA THR A 88 -10.94 -5.91 -6.68
C THR A 88 -9.79 -6.91 -6.68
N THR A 89 -9.12 -7.07 -7.83
CA THR A 89 -7.94 -7.93 -7.94
C THR A 89 -6.80 -7.45 -7.04
N ALA A 90 -6.49 -6.15 -7.05
CA ALA A 90 -5.44 -5.57 -6.21
C ALA A 90 -5.72 -5.76 -4.71
N LEU A 91 -6.95 -5.49 -4.25
CA LEU A 91 -7.36 -5.70 -2.86
C LEU A 91 -7.22 -7.17 -2.46
N ARG A 92 -7.69 -8.09 -3.30
CA ARG A 92 -7.56 -9.53 -3.06
C ARG A 92 -6.09 -9.94 -2.91
N LEU A 93 -5.21 -9.48 -3.80
CA LEU A 93 -3.78 -9.80 -3.77
C LEU A 93 -3.08 -9.23 -2.53
N MET A 94 -3.33 -7.96 -2.20
CA MET A 94 -2.80 -7.34 -0.98
C MET A 94 -3.26 -8.06 0.28
N ARG A 95 -4.54 -8.43 0.33
CA ARG A 95 -5.11 -9.17 1.46
C ARG A 95 -4.49 -10.55 1.62
N GLN A 96 -4.36 -11.31 0.53
CA GLN A 96 -3.71 -12.63 0.56
C GLN A 96 -2.29 -12.54 1.09
N TYR A 97 -1.52 -11.53 0.67
CA TYR A 97 -0.19 -11.29 1.22
C TYR A 97 -0.25 -10.92 2.71
N ALA A 98 -1.16 -10.01 3.10
CA ALA A 98 -1.32 -9.60 4.50
C ALA A 98 -1.64 -10.81 5.40
N GLU A 99 -2.59 -11.66 5.03
CA GLU A 99 -2.97 -12.88 5.77
C GLU A 99 -1.77 -13.81 5.99
N LEU A 100 -0.91 -13.98 4.98
CA LEU A 100 0.31 -14.78 5.10
C LEU A 100 1.26 -14.21 6.15
N VAL A 101 1.50 -12.90 6.14
CA VAL A 101 2.53 -12.28 6.98
C VAL A 101 2.05 -11.90 8.38
N VAL A 102 0.73 -11.73 8.60
CA VAL A 102 0.14 -11.51 9.93
C VAL A 102 -0.26 -12.81 10.64
N GLY A 103 -0.19 -13.93 9.92
CA GLY A 103 -0.37 -15.27 10.49
C GLY A 103 -1.82 -15.61 10.89
N VAL A 104 -2.79 -14.80 10.49
CA VAL A 104 -4.22 -15.03 10.74
C VAL A 104 -5.06 -14.68 9.52
N PRO A 105 -6.20 -15.36 9.28
CA PRO A 105 -7.18 -14.91 8.31
C PRO A 105 -7.72 -13.53 8.71
N LEU A 106 -7.88 -12.64 7.74
CA LEU A 106 -8.52 -11.36 7.98
C LEU A 106 -10.06 -11.55 7.93
N PRO A 107 -10.87 -10.67 8.52
CA PRO A 107 -12.33 -10.69 8.38
C PRO A 107 -12.75 -10.28 6.96
N GLU A 108 -13.81 -10.86 6.41
CA GLU A 108 -14.38 -10.39 5.14
C GLU A 108 -14.81 -8.92 5.27
N ILE A 109 -14.65 -8.16 4.20
CA ILE A 109 -15.04 -6.75 4.14
C ILE A 109 -16.29 -6.71 3.27
N ASP A 110 -17.44 -6.40 3.87
CA ASP A 110 -18.71 -6.16 3.16
C ASP A 110 -18.61 -4.98 2.17
#